data_AF-W2Y3J0-F1
#
_entry.id   AF-W2Y3J0-F1
#
_cell.length_a   1.000
_cell.length_b   1.000
_cell.length_c   1.000
_cell.angle_alpha   90.00
_cell.angle_beta   90.00
_cell.angle_gamma   90.00
#
_symmetry.space_group_name_H-M   'P 1'
#
loop_
_entity.id
_entity.type
_entity.pdbx_description
1 polymer ?
#
loop_
_entity_poly.entity_id
_entity_poly.type
_entity_poly.pdbx_seq_one_letter_code
_entity_poly.pdbx_strand_id
1 'polypeptide(L)'
;MEVWLYSDGSNAKFTIDTVQRCYTLEDLWNDRAVRTTWKKLPKGTSLVIYKHARCVAPKVQMEQKTSGSFSFEKEDKLDRSVSSFMVQKSSEYPTEGLVEIESDDPGSIFETTSRNETTSFSDSQL
;
A
#
# COMPACT_ATOMS: atom_id res chain seq x y z
N MET A 1 -2.34 -9.04 -6.48
CA MET A 1 -0.94 -8.81 -6.06
C MET A 1 -0.94 -8.50 -4.58
N GLU A 2 0.11 -8.84 -3.84
CA GLU A 2 0.14 -8.61 -2.39
C GLU A 2 1.38 -7.81 -2.00
N VAL A 3 1.17 -6.71 -1.26
CA VAL A 3 2.23 -5.87 -0.67
C VAL A 3 2.01 -5.82 0.83
N TRP A 4 3.05 -6.10 1.61
CA TRP A 4 3.06 -5.93 3.05
C TRP A 4 4.01 -4.82 3.42
N LEU A 5 3.59 -3.96 4.33
CA LEU A 5 4.44 -2.99 5.00
C LEU A 5 4.47 -3.33 6.48
N TYR A 6 5.68 -3.45 7.03
CA TYR A 6 5.90 -3.76 8.43
C TYR A 6 6.29 -2.50 9.17
N SER A 7 5.81 -2.35 10.40
CA SER A 7 6.20 -1.30 11.34
C SER A 7 6.54 -1.94 12.69
N ASP A 8 7.00 -1.15 13.66
CA ASP A 8 7.12 -1.62 15.06
C ASP A 8 5.74 -1.79 15.74
N GLY A 9 4.68 -1.25 15.14
CA GLY A 9 3.31 -1.34 15.61
C GLY A 9 2.47 -2.28 14.74
N SER A 10 1.35 -1.77 14.23
CA SER A 10 0.49 -2.53 13.32
C SER A 10 1.17 -2.71 11.97
N ASN A 11 1.13 -3.93 11.43
CA ASN A 11 1.56 -4.22 10.07
C ASN A 11 0.39 -4.02 9.11
N ALA A 12 0.67 -3.60 7.88
CA ALA A 12 -0.33 -3.45 6.83
C ALA A 12 -0.16 -4.52 5.75
N LYS A 13 -1.27 -5.14 5.34
CA LYS A 13 -1.36 -5.99 4.15
C LYS A 13 -2.27 -5.33 3.12
N PHE A 14 -1.78 -5.17 1.91
CA PHE A 14 -2.53 -4.64 0.78
C PHE A 14 -2.70 -5.72 -0.29
N THR A 15 -3.94 -6.03 -0.64
CA THR A 15 -4.26 -6.83 -1.83
C THR A 15 -4.63 -5.86 -2.95
N ILE A 16 -3.75 -5.71 -3.93
CA ILE A 16 -3.94 -4.76 -5.03
C ILE A 16 -4.17 -5.49 -6.36
N ASP A 17 -4.98 -4.92 -7.23
CA ASP A 17 -5.43 -5.53 -8.49
C ASP A 17 -4.77 -4.91 -9.73
N THR A 18 -4.28 -3.67 -9.63
CA THR A 18 -3.89 -2.85 -10.78
C THR A 18 -2.43 -2.40 -10.69
N VAL A 19 -1.71 -2.61 -11.79
CA VAL A 19 -0.35 -2.09 -12.06
C VAL A 19 -0.49 -0.65 -12.58
N GLN A 20 0.49 0.23 -12.34
CA GLN A 20 0.44 1.67 -12.67
C GLN A 20 -0.65 2.48 -11.96
N ARG A 21 -1.19 1.97 -10.85
CA ARG A 21 -2.01 2.73 -9.91
C ARG A 21 -1.17 3.13 -8.71
N CYS A 22 -1.30 4.37 -8.27
CA CYS A 22 -0.69 4.81 -7.03
C CYS A 22 -1.62 4.52 -5.85
N TYR A 23 -1.08 3.96 -4.79
CA TYR A 23 -1.77 3.71 -3.52
C TYR A 23 -1.12 4.58 -2.45
N THR A 24 -1.85 5.56 -1.92
CA THR A 24 -1.40 6.54 -0.94
C THR A 24 -1.88 6.20 0.48
N LEU A 25 -1.08 6.51 1.50
CA LEU A 25 -1.26 6.12 2.90
C LEU A 25 -1.47 7.30 3.88
N GLU A 26 -1.48 8.54 3.38
CA GLU A 26 -1.19 9.80 4.11
C GLU A 26 -2.05 10.04 5.37
N ASP A 27 -3.31 9.57 5.38
CA ASP A 27 -4.23 9.88 6.48
C ASP A 27 -4.19 8.89 7.65
N LEU A 28 -3.77 7.64 7.43
CA LEU A 28 -3.94 6.58 8.45
C LEU A 28 -2.74 5.71 8.69
N TRP A 29 -1.90 5.44 7.67
CA TRP A 29 -0.83 4.46 7.79
C TRP A 29 0.54 4.98 7.32
N ASN A 30 0.66 6.26 6.93
CA ASN A 30 1.93 6.84 6.50
C ASN A 30 3.02 6.83 7.58
N ASP A 31 4.26 6.95 7.14
CA ASP A 31 5.43 7.24 7.98
C ASP A 31 5.70 6.22 9.10
N ARG A 32 5.26 4.98 8.89
CA ARG A 32 5.44 3.86 9.86
C ARG A 32 6.34 2.74 9.35
N ALA A 33 6.47 2.60 8.03
CA ALA A 33 7.07 1.40 7.45
C ALA A 33 8.59 1.34 7.70
N VAL A 34 9.05 0.20 8.22
CA VAL A 34 10.48 -0.14 8.43
C VAL A 34 10.96 -1.21 7.46
N ARG A 35 10.04 -1.99 6.89
CA ARG A 35 10.32 -3.04 5.90
C ARG A 35 9.11 -3.26 5.01
N THR A 36 9.34 -3.80 3.81
CA THR A 36 8.29 -4.32 2.93
C THR A 36 8.56 -5.76 2.49
N THR A 37 7.50 -6.53 2.24
CA THR A 37 7.54 -7.74 1.44
C THR A 37 6.48 -7.68 0.36
N TRP A 38 6.68 -8.38 -0.75
CA TRP A 38 5.69 -8.47 -1.82
C TRP A 38 5.63 -9.87 -2.42
N LYS A 39 4.46 -10.22 -2.97
CA LYS A 39 4.22 -11.48 -3.65
C LYS A 39 3.31 -11.31 -4.86
N LYS A 40 3.47 -12.24 -5.81
CA LYS A 40 2.62 -12.38 -7.00
C LYS A 40 2.54 -11.10 -7.85
N LEU A 41 3.63 -10.31 -7.92
CA LEU A 41 3.71 -9.23 -8.90
C LEU A 41 3.84 -9.80 -10.32
N PRO A 42 3.25 -9.16 -11.34
CA PRO A 42 3.42 -9.58 -12.72
C PRO A 42 4.88 -9.54 -13.16
N LYS A 43 5.26 -10.43 -14.09
CA LYS A 43 6.61 -10.41 -14.67
C LYS A 43 6.89 -9.07 -15.36
N GLY A 44 8.13 -8.59 -15.26
CA GLY A 44 8.55 -7.31 -15.84
C GLY A 44 7.99 -6.08 -15.12
N THR A 45 7.58 -6.22 -13.85
CA THR A 45 7.16 -5.10 -13.01
C THR A 45 8.09 -4.93 -11.81
N SER A 46 8.18 -3.72 -11.29
CA SER A 46 8.89 -3.38 -10.06
C SER A 46 7.89 -2.85 -9.03
N LEU A 47 8.06 -3.20 -7.76
CA LEU A 47 7.46 -2.43 -6.68
C LEU A 47 8.27 -1.14 -6.51
N VAL A 48 7.58 0.00 -6.46
CA VAL A 48 8.18 1.31 -6.21
C VAL A 48 7.51 1.92 -4.99
N ILE A 49 8.32 2.31 -4.02
CA ILE A 49 7.90 2.89 -2.75
C ILE A 49 8.33 4.35 -2.72
N TYR A 50 7.45 5.25 -2.29
CA TYR A 50 7.63 6.69 -2.35
C TYR A 50 7.56 7.31 -0.96
N LYS A 51 8.36 8.36 -0.77
CA LYS A 51 8.35 9.17 0.44
C LYS A 51 7.05 9.96 0.60
N HIS A 52 6.57 10.53 -0.50
CA HIS A 52 5.41 11.40 -0.50
C HIS A 52 4.17 10.67 -1.01
N ALA A 53 3.01 11.24 -0.69
CA ALA A 53 1.74 10.83 -1.26
C ALA A 53 1.73 10.91 -2.79
N ARG A 54 0.79 10.20 -3.41
CA ARG A 54 0.51 10.28 -4.86
C ARG A 54 1.73 9.97 -5.74
N CYS A 55 2.62 9.09 -5.25
CA CYS A 55 3.76 8.57 -5.97
C CYS A 55 4.73 9.65 -6.44
N VAL A 56 4.97 10.63 -5.57
CA VAL A 56 5.92 11.73 -5.77
C VAL A 56 7.26 11.38 -5.13
N ALA A 57 8.36 11.61 -5.89
CA ALA A 57 9.72 11.35 -5.42
C ALA A 57 10.06 12.20 -4.17
N PRO A 58 10.95 11.75 -3.26
CA PRO A 58 11.91 10.64 -3.39
C PRO A 58 11.29 9.23 -3.42
N LYS A 59 11.96 8.28 -4.10
CA LYS A 59 11.48 6.90 -4.29
C LYS A 59 12.58 5.85 -4.17
N VAL A 60 12.19 4.63 -3.80
CA VAL A 60 13.00 3.41 -3.90
C VAL A 60 12.29 2.46 -4.86
N GLN A 61 13.00 2.05 -5.91
CA GLN A 61 12.50 1.07 -6.88
C GLN A 61 13.18 -0.28 -6.64
N MET A 62 12.36 -1.32 -6.44
CA MET A 62 12.83 -2.69 -6.25
C MET A 62 13.20 -3.32 -7.60
N GLU A 63 14.09 -4.31 -7.56
CA GLU A 63 14.36 -5.18 -8.71
C GLU A 63 13.08 -5.83 -9.24
N GLN A 64 13.06 -6.17 -10.54
CA GLN A 64 11.91 -6.77 -11.21
C GLN A 64 11.69 -8.24 -10.80
N LYS A 65 11.34 -8.46 -9.54
CA LYS A 65 11.04 -9.77 -8.96
C LYS A 65 9.57 -9.89 -8.64
N THR A 66 8.98 -11.03 -8.97
CA THR A 66 7.56 -11.32 -8.69
C THR A 66 7.28 -11.44 -7.19
N SER A 67 8.29 -11.72 -6.37
CA SER A 67 8.23 -11.74 -4.91
C SER A 67 9.57 -11.30 -4.32
N GLY A 68 9.56 -10.71 -3.12
CA GLY A 68 10.78 -10.26 -2.46
C GLY A 68 10.53 -9.51 -1.16
N SER A 69 11.60 -8.95 -0.62
CA SER A 69 11.60 -8.13 0.60
C SER A 69 12.64 -7.02 0.50
N PHE A 70 12.38 -5.90 1.16
CA PHE A 70 13.31 -4.78 1.28
C PHE A 70 13.19 -4.15 2.66
N SER A 71 14.33 -3.83 3.29
CA SER A 71 14.37 -3.20 4.62
C SER A 71 14.69 -1.73 4.47
N PHE A 72 13.78 -0.85 4.89
CA PHE A 72 13.98 0.60 4.84
C PHE A 72 15.02 1.04 5.87
N GLU A 73 14.99 0.46 7.07
CA GLU A 73 15.97 0.71 8.15
C GLU A 73 17.41 0.32 7.76
N LYS A 74 17.62 -0.91 7.26
CA LYS A 74 18.98 -1.41 6.98
C LYS A 74 19.65 -0.72 5.80
N GLU A 75 18.85 -0.30 4.83
CA GLU A 75 19.33 0.33 3.61
C GLU A 75 19.38 1.86 3.74
N ASP A 76 19.01 2.40 4.91
CA ASP A 76 18.89 3.82 5.23
C ASP A 76 18.09 4.60 4.16
N LYS A 77 16.97 4.01 3.75
CA LYS A 77 16.14 4.52 2.65
C LYS A 77 14.67 4.43 3.01
N LEU A 78 14.05 5.60 3.13
CA LEU A 78 12.63 5.75 3.42
C LEU A 78 12.17 5.11 4.73
N ASP A 79 13.07 4.93 5.71
CA ASP A 79 12.69 4.44 7.03
C ASP A 79 11.67 5.40 7.65
N ARG A 80 10.55 4.84 8.12
CA ARG A 80 9.41 5.57 8.72
C ARG A 80 9.00 6.82 7.94
N SER A 81 9.07 6.73 6.61
CA SER A 81 8.73 7.85 5.73
C SER A 81 8.02 7.42 4.45
N VAL A 82 7.54 6.18 4.41
CA VAL A 82 6.75 5.67 3.29
C VAL A 82 5.35 6.25 3.34
N SER A 83 4.94 6.92 2.27
CA SER A 83 3.59 7.50 2.14
C SER A 83 2.81 7.01 0.92
N SER A 84 3.45 6.39 -0.08
CA SER A 84 2.71 5.75 -1.18
C SER A 84 3.54 4.67 -1.88
N PHE A 85 2.87 3.84 -2.67
CA PHE A 85 3.52 2.82 -3.49
C PHE A 85 2.79 2.58 -4.82
N MET A 86 3.53 2.04 -5.79
CA MET A 86 3.03 1.66 -7.10
C MET A 86 3.74 0.40 -7.60
N VAL A 87 2.98 -0.51 -8.22
CA VAL A 87 3.58 -1.57 -9.05
C VAL A 87 3.80 -0.97 -10.43
N GLN A 88 5.04 -0.69 -10.78
CA GLN A 88 5.45 0.00 -12.00
C GLN A 88 5.79 -0.99 -13.13
N LYS A 89 5.42 -0.67 -14.38
CA LYS A 89 5.78 -1.45 -15.57
C LYS A 89 6.47 -0.64 -16.67
N SER A 90 5.83 0.43 -17.13
CA SER A 90 6.19 1.11 -18.40
C SER A 90 6.42 2.63 -18.28
N SER A 91 5.83 3.25 -17.27
CA SER A 91 5.79 4.69 -16.99
C SER A 91 6.19 4.93 -15.56
N GLU A 92 6.91 6.02 -15.28
CA GLU A 92 7.19 6.45 -13.91
C GLU A 92 6.00 7.15 -13.23
N TYR A 93 4.93 7.43 -13.99
CA TYR A 93 3.72 8.08 -13.51
C TYR A 93 2.56 7.08 -13.37
N PRO A 94 1.62 7.29 -12.42
CA PRO A 94 0.47 6.41 -12.21
C PRO A 94 -0.59 6.64 -13.28
N THR A 95 -0.46 5.95 -14.42
CA THR A 95 -1.40 6.06 -15.55
C THR A 95 -2.77 5.44 -15.29
N GLU A 96 -2.91 4.59 -14.28
CA GLU A 96 -4.16 3.92 -13.89
C GLU A 96 -4.83 4.54 -12.65
N GLY A 97 -4.49 5.80 -12.37
CA GLY A 97 -5.11 6.63 -11.34
C GLY A 97 -4.46 6.56 -9.97
N LEU A 98 -5.09 7.25 -9.03
CA LEU A 98 -4.68 7.38 -7.63
C LEU A 98 -5.76 6.79 -6.73
N VAL A 99 -5.36 6.08 -5.69
CA VAL A 99 -6.22 5.57 -4.63
C VAL A 99 -5.65 5.99 -3.29
N GLU A 100 -6.48 6.64 -2.49
CA GLU A 100 -6.20 6.95 -1.08
C GLU A 100 -6.64 5.75 -0.23
N ILE A 101 -5.79 5.31 0.69
CA ILE A 101 -6.10 4.21 1.60
C ILE A 101 -6.60 4.79 2.93
N GLU A 102 -7.89 4.61 3.16
CA GLU A 102 -8.62 5.15 4.32
C GLU A 102 -8.87 4.10 5.42
N SER A 103 -8.00 3.08 5.56
CA SER A 103 -8.01 2.24 6.77
C SER A 103 -6.61 1.95 7.32
N ASP A 104 -6.48 2.06 8.64
CA ASP A 104 -5.26 1.84 9.43
C ASP A 104 -4.88 0.34 9.55
N ASP A 105 -5.81 -0.57 9.24
CA ASP A 105 -5.52 -2.01 9.06
C ASP A 105 -6.09 -2.51 7.72
N PRO A 106 -5.36 -2.29 6.62
CA PRO A 106 -5.81 -2.67 5.29
C PRO A 106 -5.91 -4.17 5.07
N GLY A 107 -5.39 -4.98 5.99
CA GLY A 107 -5.59 -6.43 5.98
C GLY A 107 -7.06 -6.83 5.99
N SER A 108 -7.94 -5.96 6.50
CA SER A 108 -9.39 -6.17 6.58
C SER A 108 -10.19 -5.66 5.37
N ILE A 109 -9.64 -4.76 4.54
CA ILE A 109 -10.42 -4.02 3.52
C ILE A 109 -10.80 -4.90 2.33
N PHE A 110 -10.05 -5.97 2.05
CA PHE A 110 -10.27 -6.81 0.85
C PHE A 110 -10.96 -8.15 1.12
N GLU A 111 -11.50 -8.37 2.33
CA GLU A 111 -12.26 -9.59 2.66
C GLU A 111 -13.79 -9.45 2.56
N THR A 112 -14.33 -8.28 2.20
CA THR A 112 -15.78 -8.10 2.04
C THR A 112 -16.20 -7.86 0.59
N THR A 113 -16.32 -8.96 -0.17
CA THR A 113 -17.43 -9.06 -1.12
C THR A 113 -18.57 -9.82 -0.46
N SER A 114 -19.71 -9.14 -0.32
CA SER A 114 -21.05 -9.58 0.12
C SER A 114 -21.33 -9.68 1.63
N ARG A 115 -21.99 -8.64 2.16
CA ARG A 115 -23.20 -8.81 2.98
C ARG A 115 -24.09 -7.57 2.84
N ASN A 116 -25.35 -7.85 2.51
CA ASN A 116 -26.41 -6.91 2.15
C ASN A 116 -26.49 -5.70 3.07
N GLU A 117 -26.78 -4.56 2.46
CA GLU A 117 -27.47 -3.44 3.11
C GLU A 117 -28.67 -3.97 3.89
N THR A 118 -28.66 -3.77 5.20
CA THR A 118 -29.90 -3.56 5.94
C THR A 118 -29.61 -2.52 7.01
N THR A 119 -29.97 -1.29 6.67
CA THR A 119 -30.23 -0.22 7.62
C THR A 119 -31.18 -0.70 8.71
N SER A 120 -30.78 -0.54 9.98
CA SER A 120 -31.74 -0.33 11.05
C SER A 120 -31.15 0.65 12.06
N PHE A 121 -31.68 1.87 12.01
CA PHE A 121 -31.69 2.79 13.13
C PHE A 121 -32.56 2.20 14.24
N SER A 122 -32.12 2.33 15.48
CA SER A 122 -33.04 2.42 16.61
C SER A 122 -32.45 3.34 17.68
N ASP A 123 -32.94 4.59 17.67
CA ASP A 123 -33.11 5.39 18.87
C ASP A 123 -33.78 4.56 19.97
N SER A 124 -33.30 4.67 21.20
CA SER A 124 -34.19 5.00 22.33
C SER A 124 -33.41 5.36 23.59
N GLN A 125 -33.80 6.50 24.14
CA GLN A 125 -33.58 6.92 25.52
C GLN A 125 -34.14 5.92 26.53
N LEU A 126 -33.46 5.79 27.68
CA LEU A 126 -34.01 6.04 29.03
C LEU A 126 -32.87 6.05 30.05
#